data_AF-A0A533W4H7-F1
#
_entry.id   AF-A0A533W4H7-F1
#
_cell.length_a   1.000
_cell.length_b   1.000
_cell.length_c   1.000
_cell.angle_alpha   90.00
_cell.angle_beta   90.00
_cell.angle_gamma   90.00
#
_symmetry.space_group_name_H-M   'P 1'
#
loop_
_entity.id
_entity.type
_entity.pdbx_description
1 polymer ?
#
loop_
_entity_poly.entity_id
_entity_poly.type
_entity_poly.pdbx_seq_one_letter_code
_entity_poly.pdbx_strand_id
1 'polypeptide(L)'
;MRFDEVQLPSELLSFLKSKGLSDLYPPQEEAIKAGLLEGRNLVISSPTACYDGKTEVLTRSGWKLFKDASPNEEVLSMNPETFEMEYVRAVNKTEYLYRGRMVHVEGKEIDFRVTENHNMFVHHRHKLAVKDPKTARFVSYSGLCYDFHPAREIKRNWKFVTNGIWEGQEREYVELPPINVRGRYPSSKGPLPAIKIPMQ
;
A
#
# COMPACT_ATOMS: atom_id res chain seq x y z
N MET A 1 24.47 12.92 9.21
CA MET A 1 25.78 12.23 9.09
C MET A 1 25.78 11.49 7.77
N ARG A 2 26.84 11.64 6.96
CA ARG A 2 26.92 10.95 5.66
C ARG A 2 27.30 9.49 5.86
N PHE A 3 26.82 8.58 5.01
CA PHE A 3 27.17 7.15 5.15
C PHE A 3 28.67 6.89 5.04
N ASP A 4 29.41 7.67 4.24
CA ASP A 4 30.87 7.54 4.08
C ASP A 4 31.69 8.02 5.28
N GLU A 5 31.06 8.68 6.26
CA GLU A 5 31.70 9.07 7.54
C GLU A 5 31.58 7.95 8.59
N VAL A 6 30.85 6.88 8.29
CA VAL A 6 30.55 5.77 9.19
C VAL A 6 31.45 4.59 8.87
N GLN A 7 31.92 3.87 9.90
CA GLN A 7 32.72 2.64 9.73
C GLN A 7 31.85 1.45 9.25
N LEU A 8 31.33 1.54 8.03
CA LEU A 8 30.56 0.47 7.37
C LEU A 8 31.43 -0.28 6.35
N PRO A 9 31.17 -1.57 6.11
CA PRO A 9 31.84 -2.34 5.05
C PRO A 9 31.69 -1.69 3.67
N SER A 10 32.76 -1.74 2.88
CA SER A 10 32.86 -1.13 1.54
C SER A 10 31.76 -1.62 0.58
N GLU A 11 31.39 -2.89 0.68
CA GLU A 11 30.33 -3.51 -0.11
C GLU A 11 28.96 -2.89 0.22
N LEU A 12 28.70 -2.62 1.51
CA LEU A 12 27.45 -2.02 1.96
C LEU A 12 27.35 -0.55 1.54
N LEU A 13 28.44 0.21 1.64
CA LEU A 13 28.48 1.60 1.16
C LEU A 13 28.19 1.69 -0.35
N SER A 14 28.74 0.75 -1.12
CA SER A 14 28.50 0.66 -2.57
C SER A 14 27.03 0.34 -2.86
N PHE A 15 26.44 -0.58 -2.10
CA PHE A 15 25.01 -0.90 -2.20
C PHE A 15 24.11 0.30 -1.86
N LEU A 16 24.34 0.99 -0.74
CA LEU A 16 23.54 2.15 -0.33
C LEU A 16 23.59 3.27 -1.38
N LYS A 17 24.79 3.53 -1.94
CA LYS A 17 24.96 4.48 -3.04
C LYS A 17 24.17 4.07 -4.29
N SER A 18 24.17 2.79 -4.65
CA SER A 18 23.37 2.29 -5.79
C SER A 18 21.86 2.47 -5.59
N LYS A 19 21.39 2.60 -4.34
CA LYS A 19 20.00 2.89 -3.98
C LYS A 19 19.70 4.39 -3.85
N GLY A 20 20.67 5.25 -4.13
CA GLY A 20 20.52 6.71 -4.03
C GLY A 20 20.50 7.23 -2.58
N LEU A 21 20.97 6.44 -1.61
CA LEU A 21 21.03 6.83 -0.20
C LEU A 21 22.41 7.42 0.12
N SER A 22 22.45 8.68 0.53
CA SER A 22 23.68 9.42 0.85
C SER A 22 23.84 9.75 2.34
N ASP A 23 22.74 9.89 3.06
CA ASP A 23 22.73 10.41 4.43
C ASP A 23 21.93 9.50 5.37
N LEU A 24 22.41 9.39 6.61
CA LEU A 24 21.66 8.79 7.71
C LEU A 24 20.51 9.71 8.11
N TYR A 25 19.34 9.11 8.35
CA TYR A 25 18.25 9.80 9.04
C TYR A 25 18.65 10.13 10.49
N PRO A 26 18.11 11.20 11.10
CA PRO A 26 18.48 11.61 12.46
C PRO A 26 18.43 10.49 13.50
N PRO A 27 17.41 9.60 13.54
CA PRO A 27 17.41 8.49 14.49
C PRO A 27 18.53 7.47 14.26
N GLN A 28 18.96 7.28 13.01
CA GLN A 28 20.04 6.37 12.67
C GLN A 28 21.40 6.97 13.08
N GLU A 29 21.59 8.28 12.87
CA GLU A 29 22.77 9.00 13.33
C GLU A 29 22.91 8.94 14.86
N GLU A 30 21.82 9.19 15.60
CA GLU A 30 21.83 9.09 17.07
C GLU A 30 22.13 7.67 17.55
N ALA A 31 21.66 6.64 16.83
CA ALA A 31 22.01 5.26 17.14
C ALA A 31 23.50 4.98 16.92
N ILE A 32 24.09 5.49 15.82
CA ILE A 32 25.54 5.39 15.57
C ILE A 32 26.33 6.08 16.68
N LYS A 33 25.97 7.31 17.06
CA LYS A 33 26.61 8.06 18.17
C LYS A 33 26.48 7.35 19.52
N ALA A 34 25.42 6.57 19.72
CA ALA A 34 25.20 5.76 20.91
C ALA A 34 25.99 4.42 20.90
N GLY A 35 26.86 4.20 19.91
CA GLY A 35 27.73 3.02 19.84
C GLY A 35 27.12 1.83 19.11
N LEU A 36 26.12 2.01 18.22
CA LEU A 36 25.48 0.90 17.49
C LEU A 36 26.46 0.02 16.69
N LEU A 37 27.62 0.54 16.31
CA LEU A 37 28.66 -0.22 15.59
C LEU A 37 29.75 -0.76 16.51
N GLU A 38 29.69 -0.48 17.81
CA GLU A 38 30.70 -0.88 18.78
C GLU A 38 30.36 -2.26 19.37
N GLY A 39 31.18 -3.28 19.08
CA GLY A 39 31.00 -4.62 19.64
C GLY A 39 29.87 -5.43 18.98
N ARG A 40 29.22 -6.31 19.76
CA ARG A 40 28.11 -7.15 19.27
C ARG A 40 26.77 -6.48 19.57
N ASN A 41 26.23 -5.77 18.59
CA ASN A 41 24.91 -5.15 18.68
C ASN A 41 23.84 -5.98 17.99
N LEU A 42 22.66 -6.07 18.60
CA LEU A 42 21.48 -6.69 18.01
C LEU A 42 20.62 -5.60 17.37
N VAL A 43 20.68 -5.50 16.04
CA VAL A 43 19.80 -4.61 15.28
C VAL A 43 18.48 -5.33 15.02
N ILE A 44 17.43 -4.95 15.75
CA ILE A 44 16.07 -5.44 15.49
C ILE A 44 15.37 -4.43 14.58
N SER A 45 15.46 -4.64 13.27
CA SER A 45 14.58 -3.98 12.31
C SER A 45 13.29 -4.80 12.19
N SER A 46 12.28 -4.44 12.98
CA SER A 46 10.94 -4.99 12.82
C SER A 46 10.13 -4.02 11.96
N PRO A 47 9.93 -4.27 10.66
CA PRO A 47 8.95 -3.52 9.88
C PRO A 47 7.57 -3.79 10.47
N THR A 48 7.07 -2.88 11.29
CA THR A 48 5.76 -2.98 11.94
C THR A 48 4.61 -2.49 11.03
N ALA A 49 4.83 -2.47 9.72
CA ALA A 49 3.83 -2.08 8.74
C ALA A 49 3.04 -3.31 8.27
N CYS A 50 1.80 -3.49 8.77
CA CYS A 50 0.94 -4.63 8.39
C CYS A 50 -0.54 -4.24 8.30
N TYR A 51 -1.29 -5.03 7.55
CA TYR A 51 -2.75 -5.08 7.61
C TYR A 51 -3.22 -5.92 8.80
N ASP A 52 -4.48 -5.76 9.19
CA ASP A 52 -5.12 -6.65 10.15
C ASP A 52 -5.40 -8.05 9.55
N GLY A 53 -5.73 -9.01 10.41
CA GLY A 53 -6.00 -10.39 9.99
C GLY A 53 -7.35 -10.62 9.31
N LYS A 54 -8.11 -9.56 9.03
CA LYS A 54 -9.44 -9.61 8.41
C LYS A 54 -9.46 -9.00 7.01
N THR A 55 -8.43 -8.25 6.65
CA THR A 55 -8.28 -7.69 5.31
C THR A 55 -8.09 -8.81 4.29
N GLU A 56 -8.76 -8.70 3.15
CA GLU A 56 -8.64 -9.63 2.03
C GLU A 56 -7.74 -9.06 0.93
N VAL A 57 -7.08 -9.96 0.20
CA VAL A 57 -6.34 -9.66 -1.03
C VAL A 57 -6.88 -10.49 -2.17
N LEU A 58 -6.88 -9.90 -3.37
CA LEU A 58 -7.33 -10.58 -4.57
C LEU A 58 -6.17 -11.39 -5.16
N THR A 59 -6.33 -12.71 -5.22
CA THR A 59 -5.39 -13.63 -5.87
C THR A 59 -5.97 -14.09 -7.22
N ARG A 60 -5.15 -14.78 -8.04
CA ARG A 60 -5.67 -15.45 -9.25
C ARG A 60 -6.77 -16.48 -8.98
N SER A 61 -6.83 -17.01 -7.76
CA SER A 61 -7.87 -17.96 -7.33
C SER A 61 -9.08 -17.28 -6.66
N GLY A 62 -9.13 -15.95 -6.66
CA GLY A 62 -10.15 -15.15 -6.01
C GLY A 62 -9.68 -14.50 -4.71
N TRP A 63 -10.64 -13.94 -3.97
CA TRP A 63 -10.41 -13.28 -2.69
C TRP A 63 -9.97 -14.27 -1.62
N LYS A 64 -8.95 -13.87 -0.86
CA LYS A 64 -8.46 -14.61 0.31
C LYS A 64 -8.14 -13.63 1.42
N LEU A 65 -8.30 -14.06 2.67
CA LEU A 65 -7.75 -13.31 3.80
C LEU A 65 -6.24 -13.15 3.61
N PHE A 66 -5.72 -11.95 3.89
CA PHE A 66 -4.30 -11.63 3.69
C PHE A 66 -3.38 -12.58 4.48
N LYS A 67 -3.80 -12.98 5.68
CA LYS A 67 -3.10 -13.99 6.50
C LYS A 67 -3.04 -15.37 5.85
N ASP A 68 -3.97 -15.71 4.96
CA ASP A 68 -4.09 -17.03 4.34
C ASP A 68 -3.46 -17.08 2.92
N ALA A 69 -3.13 -15.93 2.33
CA ALA A 69 -2.45 -15.85 1.04
C ALA A 69 -1.01 -16.38 1.13
N SER A 70 -0.63 -17.28 0.23
CA SER A 70 0.72 -17.85 0.20
C SER A 70 1.70 -16.91 -0.50
N PRO A 71 2.98 -16.80 -0.08
CA PRO A 71 3.99 -15.98 -0.76
C PRO A 71 4.25 -16.39 -2.23
N ASN A 72 3.90 -17.63 -2.59
CA ASN A 72 4.05 -18.12 -3.95
C ASN A 72 2.87 -17.75 -4.86
N GLU A 73 1.79 -17.25 -4.30
CA GLU A 73 0.63 -16.81 -5.07
C GLU A 73 0.86 -15.40 -5.58
N GLU A 74 0.30 -15.13 -6.76
CA GLU A 74 0.21 -13.78 -7.26
C GLU A 74 -1.01 -13.08 -6.66
N VAL A 75 -0.78 -11.88 -6.14
CA VAL A 75 -1.80 -10.96 -5.67
C VAL A 75 -1.95 -9.82 -6.65
N LEU A 76 -3.17 -9.31 -6.80
CA LEU A 76 -3.40 -8.12 -7.61
C LEU A 76 -2.80 -6.90 -6.89
N SER A 77 -1.94 -6.18 -7.59
CA SER A 77 -1.28 -4.96 -7.14
C SER A 77 -1.40 -3.88 -8.23
N MET A 78 -1.04 -2.66 -7.87
CA MET A 78 -0.98 -1.51 -8.78
C MET A 78 0.45 -0.99 -8.86
N ASN A 79 0.91 -0.72 -10.07
CA ASN A 79 2.14 0.03 -10.30
C ASN A 79 1.87 1.52 -9.99
N PRO A 80 2.55 2.13 -9.00
CA PRO A 80 2.28 3.52 -8.59
C PRO A 80 2.75 4.58 -9.61
N GLU A 81 3.56 4.20 -10.60
CA GLU A 81 4.05 5.11 -11.65
C GLU A 81 3.12 5.09 -12.87
N THR A 82 2.69 3.91 -13.30
CA THR A 82 1.85 3.73 -14.50
C THR A 82 0.36 3.59 -14.21
N PHE A 83 -0.01 3.32 -12.94
CA PHE A 83 -1.36 2.95 -12.50
C PHE A 83 -1.88 1.65 -13.09
N GLU A 84 -1.03 0.86 -13.76
CA GLU A 84 -1.39 -0.44 -14.30
C GLU A 84 -1.55 -1.47 -13.18
N MET A 85 -2.60 -2.27 -13.31
CA MET A 85 -2.95 -3.32 -12.37
C MET A 85 -2.33 -4.64 -12.84
N GLU A 86 -1.56 -5.27 -11.97
CA GLU A 86 -0.79 -6.48 -12.31
C GLU A 86 -0.84 -7.52 -11.19
N TYR A 87 -0.77 -8.78 -11.58
CA TYR A 87 -0.63 -9.90 -10.67
C TYR A 87 0.85 -10.11 -10.37
N VAL A 88 1.24 -9.88 -9.11
CA VAL A 88 2.65 -9.93 -8.68
C VAL A 88 2.83 -10.89 -7.50
N ARG A 89 3.99 -11.53 -7.43
CA ARG A 89 4.35 -12.39 -6.29
C ARG A 89 4.91 -11.54 -5.15
N ALA A 90 4.54 -11.89 -3.92
CA ALA A 90 5.11 -11.25 -2.75
C ALA A 90 6.61 -11.58 -2.62
N VAL A 91 7.45 -10.57 -2.44
CA VAL A 91 8.89 -10.77 -2.15
C VAL A 91 9.08 -11.35 -0.75
N ASN A 92 8.26 -10.91 0.21
CA ASN A 92 8.29 -11.38 1.57
C ASN A 92 6.88 -11.31 2.19
N LYS A 93 6.61 -12.15 3.19
CA LYS A 93 5.39 -12.12 3.99
C LYS A 93 5.77 -12.04 5.47
N THR A 94 5.25 -11.02 6.13
CA THR A 94 5.52 -10.76 7.56
C THR A 94 4.21 -10.88 8.35
N GLU A 95 4.27 -11.59 9.47
CA GLU A 95 3.16 -11.75 10.39
C GLU A 95 3.68 -11.69 11.83
N TYR A 96 2.98 -10.95 12.69
CA TYR A 96 3.28 -10.87 14.12
C TYR A 96 2.05 -10.48 14.92
N LEU A 97 2.06 -10.82 16.20
CA LEU A 97 1.07 -10.33 17.15
C LEU A 97 1.30 -8.84 17.39
N TYR A 98 0.32 -8.03 17.01
CA TYR A 98 0.37 -6.59 17.21
C TYR A 98 -0.55 -6.16 18.36
N ARG A 99 0.00 -5.38 19.30
CA ARG A 99 -0.76 -4.69 20.35
C ARG A 99 -0.44 -3.21 20.29
N GLY A 100 -1.32 -2.44 19.66
CA GLY A 100 -1.12 -1.02 19.47
C GLY A 100 -2.30 -0.38 18.74
N ARG A 101 -2.15 0.90 18.42
CA ARG A 101 -3.14 1.62 17.62
C ARG A 101 -3.05 1.20 16.16
N MET A 102 -4.20 1.14 15.53
CA MET A 102 -4.33 0.90 14.10
C MET A 102 -5.23 1.98 13.51
N VAL A 103 -4.98 2.32 12.25
CA VAL A 103 -5.84 3.20 11.46
C VAL A 103 -6.85 2.35 10.73
N HIS A 104 -8.13 2.62 10.94
CA HIS A 104 -9.24 2.00 10.21
C HIS A 104 -9.82 3.04 9.27
N VAL A 105 -9.88 2.70 7.99
CA VAL A 105 -10.54 3.50 6.96
C VAL A 105 -11.72 2.70 6.44
N GLU A 106 -12.90 3.29 6.51
CA GLU A 106 -14.14 2.71 6.00
C GLU A 106 -14.80 3.72 5.05
N GLY A 107 -15.14 3.24 3.87
CA GLY A 107 -15.79 4.00 2.81
C GLY A 107 -16.64 3.10 1.92
N LYS A 108 -17.19 3.66 0.85
CA LYS A 108 -18.05 2.91 -0.08
C LYS A 108 -17.29 1.86 -0.90
N GLU A 109 -16.05 2.17 -1.24
CA GLU A 109 -15.21 1.36 -2.13
C GLU A 109 -14.10 0.61 -1.39
N ILE A 110 -13.77 1.04 -0.18
CA ILE A 110 -12.62 0.56 0.60
C ILE A 110 -13.02 0.35 2.06
N ASP A 111 -12.54 -0.74 2.64
CA ASP A 111 -12.56 -1.00 4.06
C ASP A 111 -11.27 -1.73 4.42
N PHE A 112 -10.39 -1.09 5.18
CA PHE A 112 -9.14 -1.70 5.62
C PHE A 112 -8.69 -1.18 6.97
N ARG A 113 -7.91 -2.01 7.67
CA ARG A 113 -7.27 -1.65 8.94
C ARG A 113 -5.79 -1.95 8.89
N VAL A 114 -4.97 -0.96 9.18
CA VAL A 114 -3.52 -1.02 9.07
C VAL A 114 -2.83 -0.43 10.30
N THR A 115 -1.58 -0.81 10.54
CA THR A 115 -0.75 -0.17 11.57
C THR A 115 -0.44 1.30 11.21
N GLU A 116 -0.17 2.13 12.22
CA GLU A 116 0.04 3.59 12.05
C GLU A 116 1.16 3.96 11.07
N ASN A 117 2.17 3.10 10.91
CA ASN A 117 3.31 3.28 10.01
C ASN A 117 3.17 2.58 8.66
N HIS A 118 2.01 1.98 8.36
CA HIS A 118 1.78 1.36 7.06
C HIS A 118 1.82 2.42 5.96
N ASN A 119 2.59 2.17 4.91
CA ASN A 119 2.83 3.15 3.87
C ASN A 119 1.71 3.10 2.83
N MET A 120 0.89 4.14 2.78
CA MET A 120 -0.31 4.17 1.95
C MET A 120 -0.07 5.01 0.71
N PHE A 121 -0.46 4.48 -0.45
CA PHE A 121 -0.47 5.24 -1.70
C PHE A 121 -1.71 6.14 -1.74
N VAL A 122 -1.49 7.45 -1.77
CA VAL A 122 -2.56 8.46 -1.71
C VAL A 122 -2.33 9.54 -2.74
N HIS A 123 -3.42 10.20 -3.11
CA HIS A 123 -3.37 11.39 -3.93
C HIS A 123 -4.03 12.58 -3.24
N HIS A 124 -3.47 13.76 -3.47
CA HIS A 124 -3.97 14.99 -2.88
C HIS A 124 -3.70 16.19 -3.78
N ARG A 125 -4.46 17.28 -3.57
CA ARG A 125 -4.22 18.54 -4.28
C ARG A 125 -3.18 19.36 -3.53
N HIS A 126 -2.09 19.68 -4.20
CA HIS A 126 -1.11 20.63 -3.71
C HIS A 126 -1.38 22.01 -4.32
N LYS A 127 -1.36 23.06 -3.49
CA LYS A 127 -1.43 24.45 -3.95
C LYS A 127 -0.04 25.08 -3.77
N LEU A 128 0.68 25.26 -4.86
CA LEU A 128 1.89 26.08 -4.88
C LEU A 128 1.49 27.52 -5.15
N ALA A 129 1.85 28.43 -4.26
CA ALA A 129 1.76 29.87 -4.52
C ALA A 129 3.17 30.38 -4.85
N VAL A 130 3.41 30.70 -6.12
CA VAL A 130 4.68 31.25 -6.58
C VAL A 130 4.53 32.75 -6.74
N LYS A 131 5.45 33.54 -6.19
CA LYS A 131 5.47 34.98 -6.40
C LYS A 131 6.01 35.27 -7.80
N ASP A 132 5.20 35.87 -8.66
CA ASP A 132 5.59 36.32 -9.99
C ASP A 132 6.67 37.41 -9.84
N PRO A 133 7.90 37.19 -10.36
CA PRO A 133 8.99 38.15 -10.25
C PRO A 133 8.69 39.50 -10.94
N LYS A 134 7.84 39.52 -11.97
CA LYS A 134 7.54 40.72 -12.76
C LYS A 134 6.40 41.54 -12.18
N THR A 135 5.39 40.88 -11.62
CA THR A 135 4.18 41.57 -11.12
C THR A 135 4.09 41.63 -9.60
N ALA A 136 5.00 40.96 -8.89
CA ALA A 136 5.00 40.77 -7.43
C ALA A 136 3.71 40.13 -6.87
N ARG A 137 2.83 39.59 -7.73
CA ARG A 137 1.59 38.90 -7.36
C ARG A 137 1.86 37.42 -7.11
N PHE A 138 1.07 36.80 -6.23
CA PHE A 138 1.09 35.35 -6.08
C PHE A 138 0.25 34.70 -7.17
N VAL A 139 0.87 33.77 -7.91
CA VAL A 139 0.20 32.89 -8.88
C VAL A 139 0.08 31.52 -8.22
N SER A 140 -1.15 31.02 -8.12
CA SER A 140 -1.42 29.70 -7.55
C SER A 140 -1.46 28.64 -8.64
N TYR A 141 -0.62 27.62 -8.51
CA TYR A 141 -0.70 26.39 -9.27
C TYR A 141 -1.33 25.32 -8.41
N SER A 142 -2.39 24.69 -8.90
CA SER A 142 -2.96 23.49 -8.28
C SER A 142 -2.59 22.27 -9.10
N GLY A 143 -1.79 21.39 -8.51
CA GLY A 143 -1.45 20.08 -9.09
C GLY A 143 -2.07 18.96 -8.28
N LEU A 144 -2.28 17.81 -8.93
CA LEU A 144 -2.55 16.56 -8.24
C LEU A 144 -1.22 15.85 -8.00
N CYS A 145 -0.95 15.50 -6.74
CA CYS A 145 0.26 14.80 -6.31
C CYS A 145 -0.11 13.40 -5.84
N TYR A 146 0.73 12.42 -6.15
CA TYR A 146 0.61 11.02 -5.76
C TYR A 146 1.87 10.62 -5.02
N ASP A 147 1.74 10.20 -3.77
CA ASP A 147 2.88 9.91 -2.92
C ASP A 147 2.52 8.84 -1.88
N PHE A 148 3.55 8.26 -1.28
CA PHE A 148 3.41 7.33 -0.18
C PHE A 148 3.58 8.03 1.17
N HIS A 149 2.63 7.81 2.07
CA HIS A 149 2.71 8.34 3.43
C HIS A 149 2.28 7.29 4.48
N PRO A 150 2.89 7.31 5.69
CA PRO A 150 2.40 6.54 6.82
C PRO A 150 0.92 6.80 7.09
N ALA A 151 0.16 5.75 7.42
CA ALA A 151 -1.28 5.83 7.64
C ALA A 151 -1.69 6.92 8.66
N ARG A 152 -0.88 7.13 9.71
CA ARG A 152 -1.11 8.16 10.74
C ARG A 152 -0.96 9.61 10.24
N GLU A 153 -0.31 9.84 9.10
CA GLU A 153 -0.02 11.16 8.55
C GLU A 153 -1.04 11.59 7.48
N ILE A 154 -1.92 10.68 7.07
CA ILE A 154 -2.90 10.93 6.02
C ILE A 154 -3.95 11.91 6.51
N LYS A 155 -4.12 12.99 5.74
CA LYS A 155 -5.07 14.06 6.04
C LYS A 155 -6.45 13.72 5.48
N ARG A 156 -7.49 14.26 6.12
CA ARG A 156 -8.90 14.03 5.73
C ARG A 156 -9.23 14.40 4.27
N ASN A 157 -8.52 15.36 3.69
CA ASN A 157 -8.72 15.80 2.31
C ASN A 157 -7.89 15.01 1.28
N TRP A 158 -7.05 14.08 1.72
CA TRP A 158 -6.30 13.18 0.86
C TRP A 158 -7.18 11.97 0.52
N LYS A 159 -6.88 11.33 -0.61
CA LYS A 159 -7.70 10.26 -1.18
C LYS A 159 -6.84 9.04 -1.44
N PHE A 160 -7.37 7.87 -1.12
CA PHE A 160 -6.77 6.59 -1.50
C PHE A 160 -7.05 6.34 -2.97
N VAL A 161 -6.06 5.80 -3.67
CA VAL A 161 -6.23 5.40 -5.06
C VAL A 161 -7.02 4.09 -5.07
N THR A 162 -8.25 4.11 -5.60
CA THR A 162 -9.17 2.96 -5.60
C THR A 162 -9.36 2.34 -6.98
N ASN A 163 -8.79 2.95 -8.02
CA ASN A 163 -8.88 2.53 -9.40
C ASN A 163 -7.51 2.52 -10.08
N GLY A 164 -7.35 1.66 -11.07
CA GLY A 164 -6.16 1.54 -11.90
C GLY A 164 -6.51 1.13 -13.32
N ILE A 165 -5.52 1.14 -14.18
CA ILE A 165 -5.61 0.70 -15.58
C ILE A 165 -5.54 -0.82 -15.58
N TRP A 166 -6.62 -1.47 -16.02
CA TRP A 166 -6.71 -2.92 -16.11
C TRP A 166 -6.72 -3.36 -17.57
N GLU A 167 -5.70 -4.10 -17.98
CA GLU A 167 -5.68 -4.78 -19.27
C GLU A 167 -6.24 -6.19 -19.11
N GLY A 168 -7.47 -6.38 -19.57
CA GLY A 168 -8.18 -7.65 -19.47
C GLY A 168 -8.78 -8.08 -20.79
N GLN A 169 -9.17 -9.35 -20.85
CA GLN A 169 -10.00 -9.82 -21.95
C GLN A 169 -11.42 -9.32 -21.74
N GLU A 170 -11.93 -8.58 -22.72
CA GLU A 170 -13.34 -8.25 -22.81
C GLU A 170 -14.14 -9.55 -23.01
N ARG A 171 -15.20 -9.70 -22.23
CA ARG A 171 -16.09 -10.87 -22.31
C ARG A 171 -17.50 -10.35 -22.56
N GLU A 172 -18.21 -10.97 -23.49
CA GLU A 172 -19.61 -10.62 -23.76
C GLU A 172 -20.50 -10.83 -22.53
N TYR A 173 -20.16 -11.77 -21.65
CA TYR A 173 -20.91 -12.05 -20.43
C TYR A 173 -20.03 -12.58 -19.30
N VAL A 174 -20.48 -12.34 -18.07
CA VAL A 174 -20.00 -12.99 -16.85
C VAL A 174 -21.05 -14.00 -16.40
N GLU A 175 -20.64 -15.24 -16.17
CA GLU A 175 -21.53 -16.28 -15.63
C GLU A 175 -21.40 -16.30 -14.11
N LEU A 176 -22.48 -15.94 -13.41
CA LEU A 176 -22.55 -16.10 -11.96
C LEU A 176 -22.95 -17.54 -11.63
N PRO A 177 -22.29 -18.16 -10.64
CA PRO A 177 -22.66 -19.51 -10.21
C PRO A 177 -24.07 -19.53 -9.63
N PRO A 178 -24.75 -20.68 -9.66
CA PRO A 178 -26.06 -20.83 -9.02
C PRO A 178 -25.95 -20.55 -7.52
N ILE A 179 -26.88 -19.75 -6.99
CA ILE A 179 -26.91 -19.38 -5.56
C ILE A 179 -28.14 -19.95 -4.88
N ASN A 180 -27.94 -20.50 -3.68
CA ASN A 180 -29.06 -20.94 -2.84
C ASN A 180 -29.59 -19.77 -2.02
N VAL A 181 -30.78 -19.28 -2.38
CA VAL A 181 -31.39 -18.15 -1.69
C VAL A 181 -32.11 -18.65 -0.44
N ARG A 182 -31.75 -18.07 0.71
CA ARG A 182 -32.49 -18.24 1.97
C ARG A 182 -33.44 -17.06 2.15
N GLY A 183 -34.52 -17.05 1.36
CA GLY A 183 -35.58 -16.05 1.49
C GLY A 183 -36.45 -16.27 2.74
N ARG A 184 -37.06 -15.19 3.24
CA ARG A 184 -38.01 -15.24 4.36
C ARG A 184 -39.33 -15.91 3.95
N TYR A 185 -39.67 -15.89 2.65
CA TYR A 185 -40.88 -16.48 2.08
C TYR A 185 -40.58 -17.78 1.30
N PRO A 186 -41.49 -18.77 1.30
CA PRO A 186 -41.30 -20.04 0.58
C PRO A 186 -41.01 -19.88 -0.91
N SER A 187 -41.64 -18.89 -1.58
CA SER A 187 -41.42 -18.56 -2.99
C SER A 187 -40.04 -17.96 -3.31
N SER A 188 -39.29 -17.58 -2.28
CA SER A 188 -37.95 -17.01 -2.36
C SER A 188 -36.88 -17.97 -1.81
N LYS A 189 -37.26 -19.24 -1.59
CA LYS A 189 -36.36 -20.32 -1.17
C LYS A 189 -36.16 -21.28 -2.33
N GLY A 190 -34.92 -21.52 -2.71
CA GLY A 190 -34.56 -22.45 -3.78
C GLY A 190 -33.26 -22.06 -4.47
N PRO A 191 -32.68 -22.96 -5.27
CA PRO A 191 -31.51 -22.65 -6.08
C PRO A 191 -31.90 -21.70 -7.20
N LEU A 192 -31.28 -20.53 -7.25
CA LEU A 192 -31.25 -19.73 -8.48
C LEU A 192 -30.23 -20.37 -9.43
N PRO A 193 -30.58 -20.61 -10.70
CA PRO A 193 -29.65 -21.16 -11.68
C PRO A 193 -28.52 -20.16 -11.98
N ALA A 194 -27.48 -20.63 -12.67
CA ALA A 194 -26.43 -19.76 -13.17
C ALA A 194 -27.03 -18.68 -14.08
N ILE A 195 -26.57 -17.43 -13.92
CA ILE A 195 -27.05 -16.29 -14.70
C ILE A 195 -25.89 -15.75 -15.52
N LYS A 196 -26.09 -15.58 -16.82
CA LYS A 196 -25.17 -14.85 -17.69
C LYS A 196 -25.54 -13.38 -17.66
N ILE A 197 -24.67 -12.56 -17.09
CA ILE A 197 -24.82 -11.11 -17.06
C ILE A 197 -24.01 -10.56 -18.24
N PRO A 198 -24.65 -9.93 -19.24
CA PRO A 198 -23.91 -9.30 -20.32
C PRO A 198 -23.07 -8.15 -19.78
N MET A 199 -21.83 -8.04 -20.23
CA MET A 199 -21.00 -6.89 -19.95
C MET A 199 -21.40 -5.77 -20.94
N GLN A 200 -21.64 -4.56 -20.43
CA GLN A 200 -21.98 -3.37 -21.23
C GLN A 200 -20.75 -2.61 -21.67
#